data_AF-A0A7Y3FPG3-F1
#
_entry.id   AF-A0A7Y3FPG3-F1
#
_cell.length_a   1.000
_cell.length_b   1.000
_cell.length_c   1.000
_cell.angle_alpha   90.00
_cell.angle_beta   90.00
_cell.angle_gamma   90.00
#
_symmetry.space_group_name_H-M   'P 1'
#
loop_
_entity.id
_entity.type
_entity.pdbx_description
1 polymer ?
#
loop_
_entity_poly.entity_id
_entity_poly.type
_entity_poly.pdbx_seq_one_letter_code
_entity_poly.pdbx_strand_id
1 'polypeptide(L)'
;DQIEQGVMRPESAKLSPYAHLLTQCVGLEDSPTPQILDGEAACGDQYLLCTDGLVGMVDDVRVAEVLESDAPLEALIAEANEAGGQDNITATLVRYG
;
A
#
# COMPACT_ATOMS: atom_id res chain seq x y z
N ASP A 1 5.30 4.96 -15.92
CA ASP A 1 4.32 5.78 -15.16
C ASP A 1 4.69 7.28 -15.17
N GLN A 2 3.76 8.22 -14.93
CA GLN A 2 4.08 9.67 -14.93
C GLN A 2 5.03 10.06 -13.78
N ILE A 3 5.02 9.30 -12.67
CA ILE A 3 5.98 9.43 -11.56
C ILE A 3 7.36 8.91 -11.99
N GLU A 4 7.43 7.72 -12.60
CA GLU A 4 8.69 7.15 -13.10
C GLU A 4 9.36 8.01 -14.19
N GLN A 5 8.55 8.73 -14.96
CA GLN A 5 9.01 9.69 -15.96
C GLN A 5 9.39 11.06 -15.36
N GLY A 6 9.26 11.25 -14.04
CA GLY A 6 9.57 12.49 -13.33
C GLY A 6 8.61 13.64 -13.59
N VAL A 7 7.45 13.37 -14.21
CA VAL A 7 6.44 14.38 -14.59
C VAL A 7 5.53 14.72 -13.39
N MET A 8 5.43 13.83 -12.41
CA MET A 8 4.54 14.00 -11.25
C MET A 8 5.27 13.61 -9.95
N ARG A 9 5.14 14.44 -8.91
CA ARG A 9 5.62 14.08 -7.57
C ARG A 9 4.68 13.03 -6.94
N PRO A 10 5.19 12.08 -6.14
CA PRO A 10 4.37 11.03 -5.51
C PRO A 10 3.15 11.59 -4.74
N GLU A 11 3.34 12.69 -4.01
CA GLU A 11 2.28 13.38 -3.26
C GLU A 11 1.15 13.90 -4.18
N SER A 12 1.49 14.34 -5.38
CA SER A 12 0.54 14.84 -6.38
C SER A 12 -0.19 13.71 -7.11
N ALA A 13 0.37 12.49 -7.11
CA ALA A 13 -0.26 11.34 -7.74
C ALA A 13 -1.49 10.85 -6.98
N LYS A 14 -1.48 10.93 -5.64
CA LYS A 14 -2.65 10.62 -4.80
C LYS A 14 -3.85 11.55 -5.08
N LEU A 15 -3.60 12.75 -5.58
CA LEU A 15 -4.63 13.76 -5.94
C LEU A 15 -5.00 13.74 -7.43
N SER A 16 -4.37 12.86 -8.22
CA SER A 16 -4.64 12.76 -9.65
C SER A 16 -6.05 12.20 -9.89
N PRO A 17 -6.80 12.71 -10.88
CA PRO A 17 -8.06 12.08 -11.30
C PRO A 17 -7.85 10.63 -11.81
N TYR A 18 -6.60 10.23 -12.06
CA TYR A 18 -6.22 8.88 -12.49
C TYR A 18 -5.59 8.04 -11.38
N ALA A 19 -5.64 8.47 -10.11
CA ALA A 19 -4.99 7.77 -9.00
C ALA A 19 -5.44 6.29 -8.84
N HIS A 20 -6.66 5.97 -9.24
CA HIS A 20 -7.22 4.61 -9.18
C HIS A 20 -7.16 3.85 -10.52
N LEU A 21 -6.51 4.42 -11.55
CA LEU A 21 -6.44 3.78 -12.87
C LEU A 21 -5.36 2.68 -12.88
N LEU A 22 -5.80 1.43 -12.80
CA LEU A 22 -4.91 0.27 -12.96
C LEU A 22 -4.51 0.08 -14.42
N THR A 23 -3.21 0.01 -14.68
CA THR A 23 -2.65 -0.23 -16.03
C THR A 23 -2.40 -1.71 -16.31
N GLN A 24 -2.39 -2.55 -15.26
CA GLN A 24 -2.23 -4.00 -15.34
C GLN A 24 -3.16 -4.68 -14.33
N CYS A 25 -3.86 -5.72 -14.75
CA CYS A 25 -4.61 -6.59 -13.85
C CYS A 25 -4.70 -8.02 -14.40
N VAL A 26 -4.92 -8.97 -13.50
CA VAL A 26 -5.12 -10.38 -13.86
C VAL A 26 -6.51 -10.56 -14.45
N GLY A 27 -6.62 -11.30 -15.55
CA GLY A 27 -7.91 -11.65 -16.18
C GLY A 27 -8.28 -10.81 -17.42
N LEU A 28 -7.39 -9.92 -17.87
CA LEU A 28 -7.49 -9.30 -19.20
C LEU A 28 -6.94 -10.23 -20.29
N GLU A 29 -7.19 -9.88 -21.56
CA GLU A 29 -6.69 -10.63 -22.72
C GLU A 29 -5.15 -10.73 -22.71
N ASP A 30 -4.48 -9.64 -22.32
CA ASP A 30 -3.03 -9.60 -22.12
C ASP A 30 -2.66 -10.03 -20.70
N SER A 31 -1.65 -10.89 -20.59
CA SER A 31 -1.11 -11.28 -19.28
C SER A 31 -0.32 -10.12 -18.65
N PRO A 32 -0.54 -9.80 -17.37
CA PRO A 32 0.22 -8.75 -16.70
C PRO A 32 1.70 -9.12 -16.61
N THR A 33 2.58 -8.13 -16.68
CA THR A 33 4.02 -8.31 -16.45
C THR A 33 4.32 -7.88 -15.01
N PRO A 34 4.46 -8.82 -14.05
CA PRO A 34 4.65 -8.46 -12.65
C PRO A 34 6.03 -7.83 -12.42
N GLN A 35 6.07 -6.87 -11.49
CA GLN A 35 7.34 -6.38 -10.95
C GLN A 35 7.82 -7.37 -9.89
N ILE A 36 9.05 -7.86 -10.06
CA ILE A 36 9.69 -8.79 -9.13
C ILE A 36 10.74 -8.00 -8.34
N LEU A 37 10.62 -8.01 -7.02
CA LEU A 37 11.60 -7.45 -6.10
C LEU A 37 12.24 -8.61 -5.33
N ASP A 38 13.54 -8.79 -5.52
CA ASP A 38 14.34 -9.79 -4.81
C ASP A 38 15.22 -9.10 -3.75
N GLY A 39 15.36 -9.73 -2.59
CA GLY A 39 16.17 -9.23 -1.48
C GLY A 39 16.37 -10.27 -0.39
N GLU A 40 17.31 -10.01 0.52
CA GLU A 40 17.51 -10.81 1.72
C GLU A 40 16.68 -10.25 2.87
N ALA A 41 16.00 -11.13 3.62
CA ALA A 41 15.29 -10.75 4.84
C ALA A 41 16.23 -10.88 6.05
N ALA A 42 16.20 -9.89 6.94
CA ALA A 42 16.94 -9.87 8.20
C ALA A 42 15.98 -10.01 9.39
N CYS A 43 16.41 -10.69 10.46
CA CYS A 43 15.62 -10.81 11.68
C CYS A 43 15.19 -9.42 12.18
N GLY A 44 13.89 -9.25 12.40
CA GLY A 44 13.26 -7.99 12.74
C GLY A 44 12.50 -7.34 11.56
N ASP A 45 12.70 -7.80 10.32
CA ASP A 45 12.01 -7.23 9.16
C ASP A 45 10.49 -7.46 9.23
N GLN A 46 9.75 -6.44 8.79
CA GLN A 46 8.31 -6.44 8.72
C GLN A 46 7.86 -6.12 7.30
N TYR A 47 7.02 -6.99 6.72
CA TYR A 47 6.43 -6.81 5.40
C TYR A 47 4.92 -6.65 5.54
N LEU A 48 4.43 -5.45 5.20
CA LEU A 48 3.00 -5.17 5.13
C LEU A 48 2.52 -5.26 3.69
N LEU A 49 1.60 -6.17 3.41
CA LEU A 49 0.83 -6.20 2.16
C LEU A 49 -0.55 -5.62 2.46
N CYS A 50 -0.98 -4.64 1.69
CA CYS A 50 -2.30 -4.02 1.87
C CYS A 50 -2.91 -3.56 0.54
N THR A 51 -4.22 -3.35 0.55
CA THR A 51 -4.96 -2.71 -0.55
C THR A 51 -4.88 -1.19 -0.46
N ASP A 52 -5.20 -0.52 -1.57
CA ASP A 52 -5.34 0.94 -1.65
C ASP A 52 -6.39 1.50 -0.69
N GLY A 53 -7.39 0.71 -0.30
CA GLY A 53 -8.32 1.05 0.78
C GLY A 53 -7.64 1.41 2.11
N LEU A 54 -6.45 0.88 2.42
CA LEU A 54 -5.68 1.28 3.61
C LEU A 54 -4.90 2.57 3.37
N VAL A 55 -3.99 2.57 2.38
CA VAL A 55 -3.03 3.67 2.14
C VAL A 55 -3.66 4.91 1.50
N GLY A 56 -4.91 4.80 1.03
CA GLY A 56 -5.75 5.93 0.65
C GLY A 56 -6.36 6.67 1.84
N MET A 57 -6.42 6.04 3.03
CA MET A 57 -7.00 6.62 4.24
C MET A 57 -5.95 6.95 5.31
N VAL A 58 -4.90 6.14 5.41
CA VAL A 58 -3.80 6.28 6.38
C VAL A 58 -2.49 6.45 5.63
N ASP A 59 -1.69 7.44 6.01
CA ASP A 59 -0.40 7.68 5.35
C ASP A 59 0.72 6.76 5.84
N ASP A 60 1.77 6.66 5.04
CA ASP A 60 2.89 5.74 5.26
C ASP A 60 3.63 6.02 6.59
N VAL A 61 3.65 7.28 7.04
CA VAL A 61 4.28 7.66 8.32
C VAL A 61 3.48 7.06 9.47
N ARG A 62 2.16 7.20 9.43
CA ARG A 62 1.29 6.64 10.45
C ARG A 62 1.30 5.11 10.45
N VAL A 63 1.36 4.50 9.26
CA VAL A 63 1.55 3.04 9.14
C VAL A 63 2.85 2.61 9.83
N ALA A 64 3.96 3.30 9.58
CA ALA A 64 5.24 2.97 10.22
C ALA A 64 5.18 3.08 11.75
N GLU A 65 4.58 4.15 12.29
CA GLU A 65 4.41 4.32 13.74
C GLU A 65 3.62 3.17 14.39
N VAL A 66 2.57 2.69 13.72
CA VAL A 66 1.77 1.57 14.24
C VAL A 66 2.56 0.26 14.20
N LEU A 67 3.32 0.02 13.13
CA LEU A 67 4.16 -1.17 13.01
C LEU A 67 5.32 -1.18 14.02
N GLU A 68 5.94 -0.03 14.29
CA GLU A 68 7.01 0.13 15.28
C GLU A 68 6.52 -0.02 16.73
N SER A 69 5.28 0.38 17.02
CA SER A 69 4.69 0.29 18.36
C SER A 69 4.17 -1.10 18.75
N ASP A 70 4.35 -2.09 17.87
CA ASP A 70 3.85 -3.47 18.01
C ASP A 70 2.33 -3.53 18.24
N ALA A 71 1.61 -2.51 17.78
CA ALA A 71 0.17 -2.45 17.87
C ALA A 71 -0.49 -3.46 16.90
N PRO A 72 -1.69 -3.95 17.23
CA PRO A 72 -2.42 -4.87 16.36
C PRO A 72 -2.76 -4.20 15.03
N LEU A 73 -2.72 -4.97 13.93
CA LEU A 73 -3.01 -4.47 12.58
C LEU A 73 -4.45 -3.91 12.48
N GLU A 74 -5.35 -4.42 13.32
CA GLU A 74 -6.71 -3.93 13.51
C GLU A 74 -6.77 -2.45 13.88
N ALA A 75 -5.73 -1.88 14.51
CA ALA A 75 -5.64 -0.46 14.78
C ALA A 75 -5.58 0.35 13.47
N LEU A 76 -4.77 -0.09 12.49
CA LEU A 76 -4.71 0.55 11.17
C LEU A 76 -6.03 0.42 10.41
N ILE A 77 -6.70 -0.72 10.53
CA ILE A 77 -8.01 -0.94 9.91
C ILE A 77 -9.05 -0.02 10.55
N ALA A 78 -9.03 0.15 11.88
CA ALA A 78 -9.93 1.06 12.58
C ALA A 78 -9.68 2.52 12.17
N GLU A 79 -8.42 2.97 12.15
CA GLU A 79 -8.06 4.33 11.73
C GLU A 79 -8.51 4.62 10.29
N ALA A 80 -8.32 3.67 9.37
CA ALA A 80 -8.77 3.81 7.98
C ALA A 80 -10.30 3.90 7.84
N ASN A 81 -11.04 3.13 8.66
CA ASN A 81 -12.50 3.23 8.71
C ASN A 81 -12.96 4.57 9.30
N GLU A 82 -12.30 5.07 10.35
CA GLU A 82 -12.60 6.37 10.96
C GLU A 82 -12.31 7.54 10.02
N ALA A 83 -11.29 7.42 9.17
CA ALA A 83 -10.96 8.39 8.13
C ALA A 83 -11.97 8.41 6.95
N GLY A 84 -12.91 7.47 6.91
CA GLY A 84 -14.04 7.47 5.98
C GLY A 84 -14.37 6.12 5.36
N GLY A 85 -13.44 5.16 5.38
CA GLY A 85 -13.69 3.78 4.94
C GLY A 85 -14.26 3.68 3.51
N GLN A 86 -13.67 4.42 2.56
CA GLN A 86 -14.26 4.59 1.23
C GLN A 86 -14.15 3.36 0.32
N ASP A 87 -13.29 2.40 0.68
CA ASP A 87 -13.07 1.17 -0.08
C ASP A 87 -12.82 -0.03 0.85
N ASN A 88 -12.74 -1.22 0.26
CA ASN A 88 -12.43 -2.46 0.97
C ASN A 88 -10.98 -2.45 1.47
N ILE A 89 -10.84 -2.58 2.78
CA ILE A 89 -9.54 -2.59 3.45
C ILE A 89 -9.14 -4.04 3.67
N THR A 90 -8.02 -4.45 3.06
CA THR A 90 -7.37 -5.74 3.34
C THR A 90 -5.91 -5.49 3.65
N ALA A 91 -5.40 -6.09 4.72
CA ALA A 91 -4.01 -5.97 5.13
C ALA A 91 -3.50 -7.29 5.71
N THR A 92 -2.22 -7.58 5.51
CA THR A 92 -1.52 -8.75 6.06
C THR A 92 -0.10 -8.36 6.42
N LEU A 93 0.31 -8.65 7.65
CA LEU A 93 1.65 -8.37 8.16
C LEU A 93 2.43 -9.68 8.30
N VAL A 94 3.61 -9.74 7.70
CA VAL A 94 4.59 -10.82 7.88
C VAL A 94 5.76 -10.26 8.66
N ARG A 95 6.17 -10.96 9.71
CA ARG A 95 7.35 -10.62 10.53
C ARG A 95 8.39 -11.71 10.36
N TYR A 96 9.60 -11.33 9.97
CA TYR A 96 10.71 -12.24 9.82
C TYR A 96 11.57 -12.18 11.08
N GLY A 97 11.77 -13.32 11.75
CA GLY A 97 12.43 -13.41 13.05
C GLY A 97 12.72 -14.84 13.45
#